data_AF-A0A529KCF0-F1
#
_entry.id   AF-A0A529KCF0-F1
#
_cell.length_a   1.000
_cell.length_b   1.000
_cell.length_c   1.000
_cell.angle_alpha   90.00
_cell.angle_beta   90.00
_cell.angle_gamma   90.00
#
_symmetry.space_group_name_H-M   'P 1'
#
loop_
_entity.id
_entity.type
_entity.pdbx_description
1 polymer ?
#
loop_
_entity_poly.entity_id
_entity_poly.type
_entity_poly.pdbx_seq_one_letter_code
_entity_poly.pdbx_strand_id
1 'polypeptide(L)' 'SDDPPYFWTSLKREYDIAAEHFSMNDKALAAVTRTAIEAAFVDRKTKAMLLGRLDVKVR' A
#
# COMPACT_ATOMS: atom_id res chain seq x y z
N SER A 1 -8.63 3.57 7.37
CA SER A 1 -7.56 3.65 8.37
C SER A 1 -7.30 5.04 8.91
N ASP A 2 -7.77 6.10 8.24
CA ASP A 2 -7.61 7.50 8.65
C ASP A 2 -7.67 7.71 10.18
N ASP A 3 -8.77 7.27 10.81
CA ASP A 3 -8.91 7.15 12.26
C ASP A 3 -9.23 5.69 12.66
N PRO A 4 -8.22 4.83 12.87
CA PRO A 4 -8.46 3.38 13.04
C PRO A 4 -9.40 3.02 14.21
N PRO A 5 -9.30 3.65 15.40
CA PRO A 5 -10.23 3.39 16.50
C PRO A 5 -11.66 3.85 16.22
N TYR A 6 -11.84 4.92 15.44
CA TYR A 6 -13.17 5.46 15.13
C TYR A 6 -13.89 4.61 14.07
N PHE A 7 -13.15 4.15 13.04
CA PHE A 7 -13.69 3.30 11.98
C PHE A 7 -13.59 1.80 12.28
N TRP A 8 -13.02 1.43 13.44
CA TRP A 8 -12.85 0.03 13.86
C TRP A 8 -12.11 -0.80 12.81
N THR A 9 -11.04 -0.24 12.26
CA THR A 9 -10.33 -0.78 11.10
C THR A 9 -8.82 -0.89 11.32
N SER A 10 -8.12 -1.54 10.39
CA SER A 10 -6.67 -1.62 10.33
C SER A 10 -6.20 -1.46 8.88
N LEU A 11 -4.93 -1.14 8.64
CA LEU A 11 -4.42 -1.01 7.27
C LEU A 11 -4.62 -2.29 6.45
N LYS A 12 -4.44 -3.48 7.06
CA LYS A 12 -4.74 -4.76 6.40
C LYS A 12 -6.22 -4.84 5.99
N ARG A 13 -7.14 -4.48 6.89
CA ARG A 13 -8.57 -4.53 6.62
C ARG A 13 -8.96 -3.61 5.45
N GLU A 14 -8.33 -2.44 5.31
CA GLU A 14 -8.55 -1.56 4.15
C GLU A 14 -8.13 -2.21 2.83
N TYR A 15 -7.00 -2.92 2.81
CA TYR A 15 -6.56 -3.66 1.62
C TYR A 15 -7.48 -4.85 1.31
N ASP A 16 -7.97 -5.54 2.33
CA ASP A 16 -8.97 -6.61 2.17
C ASP A 16 -10.27 -6.04 1.56
N ILE A 17 -10.76 -4.90 2.05
CA ILE A 17 -11.94 -4.19 1.53
C ILE A 17 -11.73 -3.77 0.06
N ALA A 18 -10.55 -3.26 -0.29
CA ALA A 18 -10.19 -2.90 -1.65
C ALA A 18 -10.25 -4.11 -2.60
N ALA A 19 -9.77 -5.27 -2.16
CA ALA A 19 -9.87 -6.50 -2.93
C ALA A 19 -11.32 -6.97 -3.08
N GLU A 20 -12.06 -7.04 -1.98
CA GLU A 20 -13.42 -7.60 -1.91
C GLU A 20 -14.46 -6.75 -2.63
N HIS A 21 -14.44 -5.43 -2.40
CA HIS A 21 -15.51 -4.54 -2.85
C HIS A 21 -15.14 -3.70 -4.08
N PHE A 22 -13.85 -3.52 -4.35
CA PHE A 22 -13.37 -2.72 -5.49
C PHE A 22 -12.65 -3.55 -6.56
N SER A 23 -12.64 -4.88 -6.41
CA SER A 23 -12.00 -5.82 -7.35
C SER A 23 -10.52 -5.52 -7.60
N MET A 24 -9.83 -4.92 -6.61
CA MET A 24 -8.40 -4.68 -6.70
C MET A 24 -7.63 -5.99 -6.46
N ASN A 25 -7.08 -6.56 -7.52
CA ASN A 25 -6.16 -7.69 -7.41
C ASN A 25 -4.81 -7.28 -6.82
N ASP A 26 -3.95 -8.25 -6.52
CA ASP A 26 -2.64 -8.03 -5.89
C ASP A 26 -1.77 -7.01 -6.66
N LYS A 27 -1.84 -7.03 -7.99
CA LYS A 27 -1.11 -6.07 -8.84
C LYS A 27 -1.64 -4.65 -8.66
N ALA A 28 -2.95 -4.47 -8.57
CA ALA A 28 -3.57 -3.18 -8.31
C ALA A 28 -3.23 -2.67 -6.89
N LEU A 29 -3.31 -3.53 -5.88
CA LEU A 29 -2.94 -3.17 -4.50
C LEU A 29 -1.45 -2.82 -4.37
N ALA A 30 -0.58 -3.55 -5.06
CA ALA A 30 0.84 -3.23 -5.14
C ALA A 30 1.09 -1.88 -5.84
N ALA A 31 0.32 -1.55 -6.87
CA ALA A 31 0.40 -0.24 -7.52
C ALA A 31 0.00 0.90 -6.57
N VAL A 32 -1.05 0.71 -5.74
CA VAL A 32 -1.41 1.69 -4.69
C VAL A 32 -0.25 1.91 -3.72
N THR A 33 0.38 0.82 -3.24
CA THR A 33 1.56 0.93 -2.36
C THR A 33 2.73 1.63 -3.05
N ARG A 34 3.01 1.31 -4.31
CA ARG A 34 4.05 1.97 -5.11
C ARG A 34 3.81 3.47 -5.20
N THR A 35 2.60 3.90 -5.53
CA THR A 35 2.23 5.33 -5.60
C THR A 35 2.45 6.02 -4.25
N ALA A 36 2.09 5.37 -3.14
CA ALA A 36 2.34 5.92 -1.80
C ALA A 36 3.85 6.11 -1.52
N ILE A 37 4.69 5.13 -1.89
CA ILE A 37 6.15 5.23 -1.75
C ILE A 37 6.71 6.35 -2.65
N GLU A 38 6.23 6.46 -3.88
CA GLU A 38 6.66 7.49 -4.84
C GLU A 38 6.27 8.91 -4.38
N ALA A 39 5.13 9.06 -3.72
CA ALA A 39 4.66 10.33 -3.16
C ALA A 39 5.26 10.67 -1.78
N ALA A 40 5.82 9.68 -1.07
CA ALA A 40 6.31 9.88 0.30
C ALA A 40 7.40 10.97 0.39
N PHE A 41 7.30 11.79 1.45
CA PHE A 41 8.26 12.84 1.80
C PHE A 41 9.48 12.27 2.53
N VAL A 42 10.19 11.38 1.85
CA VAL A 42 11.45 10.77 2.30
C VAL A 42 12.54 10.98 1.25
N ASP A 43 13.79 10.82 1.66
CA ASP A 43 14.92 10.95 0.75
C ASP A 43 14.90 9.87 -0.35
N ARG A 44 15.66 10.14 -1.44
CA ARG A 44 15.70 9.26 -2.61
C ARG A 44 16.24 7.86 -2.31
N LYS A 45 17.19 7.73 -1.37
CA LYS A 45 17.79 6.45 -0.98
C LYS A 45 16.75 5.59 -0.24
N THR A 46 16.02 6.18 0.70
CA THR A 46 14.93 5.51 1.41
C THR A 46 13.82 5.08 0.44
N LYS A 47 13.41 5.96 -0.47
CA LYS A 47 12.41 5.65 -1.51
C LYS A 47 12.83 4.46 -2.39
N ALA A 48 14.06 4.48 -2.89
CA ALA A 48 14.59 3.39 -3.72
C ALA A 48 14.64 2.04 -2.97
N MET A 49 15.05 2.05 -1.70
CA MET A 49 15.06 0.85 -0.86
C MET A 49 13.65 0.26 -0.69
N LEU A 50 12.64 1.10 -0.43
CA LEU A 50 11.26 0.67 -0.24
C LEU A 50 10.65 0.11 -1.54
N LEU A 51 10.88 0.79 -2.68
CA LEU A 51 10.45 0.30 -4.00
C LEU A 51 11.08 -1.06 -4.34
N GLY A 52 12.38 -1.21 -4.08
CA GLY A 52 13.06 -2.50 -4.29
C GLY A 52 12.46 -3.64 -3.46
N ARG A 53 12.06 -3.37 -2.21
CA ARG A 53 11.39 -4.37 -1.36
C ARG A 53 9.99 -4.73 -1.86
N LEU A 54 9.24 -3.75 -2.38
CA LEU A 54 7.92 -3.99 -2.95
C LEU A 54 8.00 -4.87 -4.20
N ASP A 55 8.94 -4.58 -5.10
CA ASP A 55 9.09 -5.31 -6.37
C ASP A 55 9.50 -6.78 -6.18
N VAL A 56 10.27 -7.09 -5.14
CA VAL A 56 10.62 -8.48 -4.80
C VAL A 56 9.40 -9.29 -4.35
N LYS A 57 8.42 -8.64 -3.71
CA LYS A 57 7.19 -9.32 -3.23
C LYS A 57 6.11 -9.48 -4.29
N VAL A 58 6.18 -8.71 -5.38
CA VAL A 58 5.22 -8.75 -6.49
C VAL A 58 5.61 -9.80 -7.54
N ARG A 59 6.81 -10.38 -7.43
CA ARG A 59 7.31 -11.45 -8.30
C ARG A 59 6.79 -12.83 -7.90
#